data_AF-A0A2H5XR72-F1
#
_entry.id   AF-A0A2H5XR72-F1
#
_cell.length_a   1.000
_cell.length_b   1.000
_cell.length_c   1.000
_cell.angle_alpha   90.00
_cell.angle_beta   90.00
_cell.angle_gamma   90.00
#
_symmetry.space_group_name_H-M   'P 1'
#
loop_
_entity.id
_entity.type
_entity.pdbx_description
1 polymer ?
#
loop_
_entity_poly.entity_id
_entity_poly.type
_entity_poly.pdbx_seq_one_letter_code
_entity_poly.pdbx_strand_id
1 'polypeptide(L)'
;MTSFEKMMKKKLEQLKANILSKMQKATYVPEEEKADIIDLTSVEKIRDVESIISSIDVDILKLIEKALEKIEAGTYGYCENCGVKIDKERLEEVPYVRYCVDCQEKIELEEKVAKLEKEEMTLSSVSHAFDEVSQDIEGEDERETEVEARIGKGVTEESEEEEEGEEVEEEEGEVEEEEIQSVEIEEEEEVSESLRKKIEQEVEEELTQIEGNKEEEEYYQEEEEEEGEIKRRGRRKKEVAEKEEKAEKKRKIPAERRKKEKEARRSKPKKRADIKKKRK
;
A
#
# COMPACT_ATOMS: atom_id res chain seq x y z
N MET A 1 2.73 21.66 -22.23
CA MET A 1 2.09 20.34 -22.15
C MET A 1 2.59 19.45 -23.29
N THR A 2 3.24 18.35 -22.96
CA THR A 2 3.69 17.33 -23.94
C THR A 2 2.51 16.52 -24.50
N SER A 3 2.72 15.76 -25.59
CA SER A 3 1.67 14.87 -26.14
C SER A 3 1.24 13.82 -25.11
N PHE A 4 2.20 13.30 -24.35
CA PHE A 4 1.99 12.31 -23.31
C PHE A 4 1.14 12.85 -22.15
N GLU A 5 1.47 14.04 -21.62
CA GLU A 5 0.67 14.69 -20.56
C GLU A 5 -0.79 14.92 -20.97
N LYS A 6 -1.06 15.24 -22.25
CA LYS A 6 -2.44 15.38 -22.75
C LYS A 6 -3.19 14.05 -22.75
N MET A 7 -2.52 12.97 -23.15
CA MET A 7 -3.08 11.62 -23.13
C MET A 7 -3.41 11.20 -21.68
N MET A 8 -2.46 11.42 -20.76
CA MET A 8 -2.65 11.09 -19.34
C MET A 8 -3.73 11.94 -18.68
N LYS A 9 -3.80 13.24 -18.97
CA LYS A 9 -4.88 14.10 -18.49
C LYS A 9 -6.25 13.56 -18.90
N LYS A 10 -6.41 13.18 -20.16
CA LYS A 10 -7.66 12.57 -20.65
C LYS A 10 -7.98 11.25 -19.92
N LYS A 11 -6.99 10.40 -19.71
CA LYS A 11 -7.15 9.13 -18.97
C LYS A 11 -7.57 9.37 -17.52
N LEU A 12 -6.93 10.32 -16.83
CA LEU A 12 -7.26 10.70 -15.45
C LEU A 12 -8.68 11.30 -15.34
N GLU A 13 -9.09 12.15 -16.28
CA GLU A 13 -10.46 12.68 -16.33
C GLU A 13 -11.50 11.57 -16.54
N GLN A 14 -11.21 10.59 -17.39
CA GLN A 14 -12.08 9.42 -17.58
C GLN A 14 -12.16 8.56 -16.31
N LEU A 15 -11.04 8.29 -15.65
CA LEU A 15 -11.02 7.55 -14.38
C LEU A 15 -11.83 8.28 -13.31
N LYS A 16 -11.66 9.60 -13.18
CA LYS A 16 -12.45 10.43 -12.26
C LYS A 16 -13.94 10.30 -12.53
N ALA A 17 -14.36 10.44 -13.79
CA ALA A 17 -15.77 10.32 -14.17
C ALA A 17 -16.33 8.91 -13.85
N ASN A 18 -15.54 7.87 -14.09
CA ASN A 18 -15.94 6.49 -13.80
C ASN A 18 -16.18 6.27 -12.30
N ILE A 19 -15.26 6.70 -11.43
CA ILE A 19 -15.41 6.54 -9.98
C ILE A 19 -16.62 7.32 -9.46
N LEU A 20 -16.79 8.57 -9.90
CA LEU A 20 -17.96 9.38 -9.52
C LEU A 20 -19.28 8.72 -9.95
N SER A 21 -19.30 8.09 -11.13
CA SER A 21 -20.48 7.38 -11.61
C SER A 21 -20.79 6.11 -10.83
N LYS A 22 -19.77 5.41 -10.30
CA LYS A 22 -19.94 4.23 -9.44
C LYS A 22 -20.52 4.63 -8.09
N MET A 23 -19.96 5.66 -7.47
CA MET A 23 -20.44 6.19 -6.18
C MET A 23 -21.89 6.64 -6.22
N GLN A 24 -22.35 7.22 -7.34
CA GLN A 24 -23.74 7.63 -7.53
C GLN A 24 -24.73 6.46 -7.66
N LYS A 25 -24.26 5.27 -8.07
CA LYS A 25 -25.12 4.08 -8.25
C LYS A 25 -25.25 3.25 -6.98
N ALA A 26 -24.21 3.21 -6.14
CA ALA A 26 -24.21 2.47 -4.88
C ALA A 26 -25.27 2.94 -3.86
N THR A 27 -25.87 4.12 -4.07
CA THR A 27 -26.95 4.63 -3.22
C THR A 27 -28.35 4.13 -3.60
N TYR A 28 -28.50 3.44 -4.74
CA TYR A 28 -29.79 2.94 -5.22
C TYR A 28 -29.99 1.49 -4.76
N VAL A 29 -30.76 1.30 -3.69
CA VAL A 29 -31.27 -0.02 -3.27
C VAL A 29 -32.72 -0.11 -3.73
N PRO A 30 -33.06 -1.04 -4.65
CA PRO A 30 -34.45 -1.29 -5.05
C PRO A 30 -35.27 -1.69 -3.82
N GLU A 31 -36.49 -1.15 -3.71
CA GLU A 31 -37.37 -1.32 -2.54
C GLU A 31 -37.83 -2.79 -2.32
N GLU A 32 -37.59 -3.64 -3.31
CA GLU A 32 -38.02 -5.04 -3.40
C GLU A 32 -37.01 -6.04 -2.79
N GLU A 33 -35.78 -5.63 -2.47
CA GLU A 33 -34.73 -6.48 -1.86
C GLU A 33 -34.66 -6.33 -0.32
N LYS A 34 -35.82 -6.32 0.35
CA LYS A 34 -35.83 -6.46 1.82
C LYS A 34 -35.55 -7.91 2.17
N ALA A 35 -34.27 -8.19 2.43
CA ALA A 35 -33.75 -9.48 2.85
C ALA A 35 -34.58 -10.12 3.97
N ASP A 36 -34.75 -11.44 3.88
CA ASP A 36 -35.31 -12.26 4.97
C ASP A 36 -34.36 -12.24 6.19
N ILE A 37 -34.89 -12.55 7.38
CA ILE A 37 -34.17 -12.43 8.68
C ILE A 37 -32.84 -13.21 8.68
N ILE A 38 -32.74 -14.32 7.93
CA ILE A 38 -31.54 -15.16 7.81
C ILE A 38 -30.44 -14.45 6.99
N ASP A 39 -30.82 -13.62 6.01
CA ASP A 39 -29.90 -12.99 5.07
C ASP A 39 -29.39 -11.62 5.56
N LEU A 40 -29.84 -11.17 6.73
CA LEU A 40 -29.38 -9.94 7.37
C LEU A 40 -27.86 -9.95 7.60
N THR A 41 -27.32 -11.08 8.05
CA THR A 41 -25.88 -11.22 8.32
C THR A 41 -25.03 -11.15 7.04
N SER A 42 -25.55 -11.65 5.91
CA SER A 42 -24.90 -11.54 4.61
C SER A 42 -24.93 -10.10 4.11
N VAL A 43 -26.09 -9.44 4.21
CA VAL A 43 -26.30 -8.06 3.76
C VAL A 43 -25.43 -7.09 4.55
N GLU A 44 -25.30 -7.26 5.86
CA GLU A 44 -24.41 -6.44 6.70
C GLU A 44 -22.95 -6.54 6.25
N LYS A 45 -22.45 -7.77 6.02
CA LYS A 45 -21.09 -7.98 5.51
C LYS A 45 -20.87 -7.37 4.13
N ILE A 46 -21.85 -7.47 3.23
CA ILE A 46 -21.79 -6.85 1.89
C ILE A 46 -21.69 -5.33 2.03
N ARG A 47 -22.51 -4.71 2.89
CA ARG A 47 -22.46 -3.27 3.15
C ARG A 47 -21.14 -2.81 3.73
N ASP A 48 -20.54 -3.60 4.62
CA ASP A 48 -19.21 -3.29 5.17
C ASP A 48 -18.14 -3.27 4.08
N VAL A 49 -18.16 -4.26 3.18
CA VAL A 49 -17.26 -4.32 2.02
C VAL A 49 -17.51 -3.14 1.07
N GLU A 50 -18.76 -2.80 0.78
CA GLU A 50 -19.12 -1.64 -0.05
C GLU A 50 -18.65 -0.31 0.56
N SER A 51 -18.74 -0.17 1.89
CA SER A 51 -18.24 0.98 2.62
C SER A 51 -16.71 1.11 2.49
N ILE A 52 -15.99 -0.01 2.64
CA ILE A 52 -14.54 -0.06 2.44
C ILE A 52 -14.18 0.34 1.00
N ILE A 53 -14.84 -0.26 -0.01
CA ILE A 53 -14.61 0.09 -1.42
C ILE A 53 -14.85 1.59 -1.66
N SER A 54 -15.93 2.13 -1.10
CA SER A 54 -16.26 3.56 -1.21
C SER A 54 -15.16 4.44 -0.61
N SER A 55 -14.60 4.04 0.54
CA SER A 55 -13.48 4.78 1.16
C SER A 55 -12.22 4.77 0.29
N ILE A 56 -11.90 3.63 -0.33
CA ILE A 56 -10.77 3.48 -1.25
C ILE A 56 -10.98 4.36 -2.49
N ASP A 57 -12.18 4.36 -3.06
CA ASP A 57 -12.53 5.21 -4.21
C ASP A 57 -12.36 6.71 -3.91
N VAL A 58 -12.71 7.16 -2.69
CA VAL A 58 -12.45 8.54 -2.24
C VAL A 58 -10.95 8.84 -2.22
N ASP A 59 -10.13 7.92 -1.73
CA ASP A 59 -8.69 8.13 -1.68
C ASP A 59 -8.05 8.12 -3.08
N ILE A 60 -8.49 7.23 -3.97
CA ILE A 60 -8.06 7.23 -5.37
C ILE A 60 -8.46 8.55 -6.06
N LEU A 61 -9.66 9.08 -5.80
CA LEU A 61 -10.08 10.38 -6.34
C LEU A 61 -9.13 11.51 -5.92
N LYS A 62 -8.71 11.55 -4.65
CA LYS A 62 -7.72 12.54 -4.17
C LYS A 62 -6.38 12.38 -4.90
N LEU A 63 -5.94 11.16 -5.18
CA LEU A 63 -4.71 10.90 -5.93
C LEU A 63 -4.83 11.38 -7.38
N ILE A 64 -5.97 11.13 -8.03
CA ILE A 64 -6.25 11.60 -9.40
C ILE A 64 -6.25 13.13 -9.45
N GLU A 65 -6.88 13.80 -8.49
CA GLU A 65 -6.90 15.26 -8.42
C GLU A 65 -5.50 15.85 -8.27
N LYS A 66 -4.68 15.29 -7.37
CA LYS A 66 -3.27 15.68 -7.25
C LYS A 66 -2.48 15.44 -8.53
N ALA A 67 -2.73 14.33 -9.23
CA ALA A 67 -2.07 14.04 -10.50
C ALA A 67 -2.44 15.06 -11.59
N LEU A 68 -3.71 15.47 -11.66
CA LEU A 68 -4.18 16.53 -12.56
C LEU A 68 -3.53 17.88 -12.22
N GLU A 69 -3.44 18.25 -10.95
CA GLU A 69 -2.74 19.45 -10.49
C GLU A 69 -1.26 19.45 -10.90
N LYS A 70 -0.57 18.31 -10.75
CA LYS A 70 0.83 18.17 -11.20
C LYS A 70 1.00 18.31 -12.71
N ILE A 71 0.03 17.83 -13.49
CA ILE A 71 0.04 18.02 -14.95
C ILE A 71 -0.07 19.51 -15.29
N GLU A 72 -0.90 20.25 -14.56
CA GLU A 72 -1.05 21.70 -14.74
C GLU A 72 0.18 22.49 -14.26
N ALA A 73 0.81 22.05 -13.18
CA ALA A 73 2.07 22.59 -12.67
C ALA A 73 3.29 22.21 -13.52
N GLY A 74 3.16 21.21 -14.40
CA GLY A 74 4.27 20.68 -15.21
C GLY A 74 5.28 19.82 -14.45
N THR A 75 4.91 19.30 -13.28
CA THR A 75 5.73 18.43 -12.41
C THR A 75 5.30 16.97 -12.46
N TYR A 76 4.39 16.61 -13.37
CA TYR A 76 3.92 15.25 -13.55
C TYR A 76 5.03 14.30 -14.03
N GLY A 77 5.00 13.06 -13.52
CA GLY A 77 5.99 12.03 -13.85
C GLY A 77 7.28 12.08 -13.03
N TYR A 78 7.29 12.79 -11.90
CA TYR A 78 8.39 12.77 -10.93
C TYR A 78 7.90 12.26 -9.57
N CYS A 79 8.72 11.45 -8.92
CA CYS A 79 8.49 10.89 -7.59
C CYS A 79 8.49 12.00 -6.54
N GLU A 80 7.49 12.00 -5.65
CA GLU A 80 7.38 13.01 -4.58
C GLU A 80 8.44 12.84 -3.48
N ASN A 81 8.99 11.64 -3.32
CA ASN A 81 9.97 11.35 -2.26
C ASN A 81 11.40 11.66 -2.71
N CYS A 82 11.85 11.06 -3.82
CA CYS A 82 13.23 11.19 -4.30
C CYS A 82 13.42 12.20 -5.44
N GLY A 83 12.33 12.67 -6.07
CA GLY A 83 12.40 13.58 -7.23
C GLY A 83 12.87 12.93 -8.53
N VAL A 84 13.11 11.62 -8.55
CA VAL A 84 13.48 10.86 -9.75
C VAL A 84 12.27 10.75 -10.68
N LYS A 85 12.52 10.61 -11.98
CA LYS A 85 11.48 10.42 -12.98
C LYS A 85 10.85 9.04 -12.81
N ILE A 86 9.52 8.96 -12.88
CA ILE A 86 8.78 7.71 -12.82
C ILE A 86 8.72 7.11 -14.23
N ASP A 87 8.85 5.79 -14.32
CA ASP A 87 8.79 5.06 -15.59
C ASP A 87 7.48 5.29 -16.32
N LYS A 88 7.58 5.37 -17.65
CA LYS A 88 6.42 5.65 -18.48
C LYS A 88 5.42 4.50 -18.44
N GLU A 89 5.90 3.26 -18.44
CA GLU A 89 5.06 2.06 -18.38
C GLU A 89 4.21 2.06 -17.12
N ARG A 90 4.82 2.41 -15.98
CA ARG A 90 4.11 2.57 -14.72
C ARG A 90 3.05 3.67 -14.77
N LEU A 91 3.35 4.83 -15.37
CA LEU A 91 2.38 5.92 -15.55
C LEU A 91 1.28 5.57 -16.57
N GLU A 92 1.59 4.71 -17.53
CA GLU A 92 0.61 4.19 -18.50
C GLU A 92 -0.36 3.24 -17.83
N GLU A 93 0.10 2.36 -16.94
CA GLU A 93 -0.76 1.46 -16.19
C GLU A 93 -1.56 2.20 -15.11
N VAL A 94 -0.84 2.92 -14.24
CA VAL A 94 -1.40 3.61 -13.08
C VAL A 94 -1.04 5.11 -13.12
N PRO A 95 -1.87 5.94 -13.78
CA PRO A 95 -1.51 7.34 -14.07
C PRO A 95 -1.54 8.27 -12.85
N TYR A 96 -2.06 7.82 -11.71
CA TYR A 96 -2.20 8.61 -10.47
C TYR A 96 -1.11 8.29 -9.42
N VAL A 97 -0.08 7.50 -9.77
CA VAL A 97 1.02 7.18 -8.84
C VAL A 97 1.77 8.42 -8.37
N ARG A 98 2.24 8.36 -7.11
CA ARG A 98 3.01 9.43 -6.46
C ARG A 98 4.50 9.15 -6.35
N TYR A 99 4.89 7.87 -6.32
CA TYR A 99 6.23 7.42 -6.01
C TYR A 99 6.79 6.50 -7.11
N CYS A 100 8.12 6.41 -7.21
CA CYS A 100 8.82 5.39 -8.02
C CYS A 100 8.77 4.00 -7.33
N VAL A 101 9.26 2.95 -7.98
CA VAL A 101 9.22 1.57 -7.48
C VAL A 101 9.95 1.47 -6.15
N ASP A 102 11.22 1.87 -6.11
CA ASP A 102 12.04 1.81 -4.88
C ASP A 102 11.44 2.61 -3.71
N CYS A 103 10.81 3.75 -3.98
CA CYS A 103 10.19 4.55 -2.92
C CYS A 103 8.89 3.91 -2.44
N GLN A 104 8.12 3.31 -3.35
CA GLN A 104 6.89 2.61 -3.01
C GLN A 104 7.20 1.37 -2.16
N GLU A 105 8.20 0.58 -2.56
CA GLU A 105 8.63 -0.61 -1.83
C GLU A 105 9.09 -0.27 -0.40
N LYS A 106 9.85 0.80 -0.23
CA LYS A 106 10.28 1.27 1.10
C LYS A 106 9.11 1.62 2.00
N ILE A 107 8.11 2.34 1.46
CA ILE A 107 6.92 2.71 2.22
C ILE A 107 6.15 1.45 2.62
N GLU A 108 5.97 0.50 1.71
CA GLU A 108 5.27 -0.76 1.98
C GLU A 108 6.02 -1.63 3.00
N LEU A 109 7.35 -1.66 2.95
CA LEU A 109 8.18 -2.33 3.94
C LEU A 109 8.07 -1.67 5.32
N GLU A 110 8.13 -0.34 5.39
CA GLU A 110 7.94 0.42 6.63
C GLU A 110 6.55 0.18 7.23
N GLU A 111 5.50 0.14 6.40
CA GLU A 111 4.13 -0.18 6.85
C GLU A 111 4.01 -1.62 7.36
N LYS A 112 4.64 -2.60 6.67
CA LYS A 112 4.68 -3.99 7.12
C LYS A 112 5.41 -4.14 8.45
N VAL A 113 6.60 -3.53 8.59
CA VAL A 113 7.36 -3.55 9.84
C VAL A 113 6.56 -2.91 10.97
N ALA A 114 5.94 -1.74 10.75
CA ALA A 114 5.11 -1.08 11.75
C ALA A 114 3.88 -1.90 12.14
N LYS A 115 3.37 -2.76 11.25
CA LYS A 115 2.26 -3.68 11.55
C LYS A 115 2.73 -4.86 12.41
N LEU A 116 3.88 -5.45 12.08
CA LEU A 116 4.50 -6.51 12.88
C LEU A 116 4.87 -6.01 14.27
N GLU A 117 5.43 -4.82 14.41
CA GLU A 117 5.71 -4.21 15.72
C GLU A 117 4.45 -4.03 16.57
N LYS A 118 3.31 -3.69 15.94
CA LYS A 118 2.02 -3.61 16.63
C LYS A 118 1.51 -4.98 17.05
N GLU A 119 1.63 -5.98 16.18
CA GLU A 119 1.23 -7.36 16.47
C GLU A 119 2.10 -7.96 17.60
N GLU A 120 3.41 -7.72 17.60
CA GLU A 120 4.31 -8.10 18.69
C GLU A 120 3.98 -7.37 20.01
N MET A 121 3.63 -6.07 19.94
CA MET A 121 3.15 -5.33 21.11
C MET A 121 1.84 -5.92 21.68
N THR A 122 0.93 -6.40 20.83
CA THR A 122 -0.30 -7.05 21.30
C THR A 122 -0.02 -8.42 21.94
N LEU A 123 0.90 -9.21 21.38
CA LEU A 123 1.31 -10.51 21.94
C LEU A 123 2.04 -10.35 23.28
N SER A 124 2.87 -9.32 23.43
CA SER A 124 3.51 -8.96 24.70
C SER A 124 2.47 -8.69 25.81
N SER A 125 1.37 -8.00 25.49
CA SER A 125 0.30 -7.72 26.46
C SER A 125 -0.46 -8.97 26.93
N VAL A 126 -0.57 -10.01 26.09
CA VAL A 126 -1.17 -11.30 26.45
C VAL A 126 -0.21 -12.13 27.30
N SER A 127 1.10 -12.07 27.04
CA SER A 127 2.10 -12.78 27.85
C SER A 127 2.15 -12.29 29.30
N HIS A 128 2.06 -10.97 29.53
CA HIS A 128 2.02 -10.42 30.88
C HIS A 128 0.73 -10.75 31.65
N ALA A 129 -0.39 -10.90 30.95
CA ALA A 129 -1.64 -11.39 31.57
C ALA A 129 -1.56 -12.88 31.95
N PHE A 130 -0.70 -13.68 31.31
CA PHE A 130 -0.52 -15.11 31.60
C PHE A 130 0.50 -15.35 32.73
N ASP A 131 1.51 -14.48 32.88
CA ASP A 131 2.43 -14.49 34.02
C ASP A 131 1.75 -14.12 35.35
N GLU A 132 0.75 -13.21 35.35
CA GLU A 132 -0.07 -12.93 36.54
C GLU A 132 -0.94 -14.13 36.94
N VAL A 133 -1.47 -14.90 35.98
CA VAL A 133 -2.27 -16.11 36.26
C VAL A 133 -1.40 -17.28 36.74
N SER A 134 -0.13 -17.35 36.32
CA SER A 134 0.77 -18.44 36.70
C SER A 134 1.35 -18.31 38.12
N GLN A 135 1.38 -17.10 38.69
CA GLN A 135 1.87 -16.87 40.06
C GLN A 135 0.89 -17.30 41.17
N ASP A 136 -0.37 -17.63 40.81
CA ASP A 136 -1.39 -18.09 41.77
C ASP A 136 -1.57 -19.62 41.81
N ILE A 137 -0.79 -20.40 41.04
CA ILE A 137 -0.92 -21.89 40.99
C ILE A 137 0.10 -22.62 41.89
N GLU A 138 1.09 -21.95 42.51
CA GLU A 138 2.00 -22.59 43.48
C GLU A 138 1.41 -22.72 44.90
N GLY A 139 0.14 -23.11 45.03
CA GLY A 139 -0.56 -23.18 46.31
C GLY A 139 -1.78 -24.10 46.40
N GLU A 140 -1.88 -25.14 45.57
CA GLU A 140 -2.98 -26.11 45.64
C GLU A 140 -2.46 -27.55 45.86
N ASP A 141 -2.07 -27.85 47.10
CA ASP A 141 -1.93 -29.22 47.59
C ASP A 141 -3.08 -29.65 48.54
N GLU A 142 -4.14 -28.85 48.76
CA GLU A 142 -5.18 -29.20 49.76
C GLU A 142 -6.65 -28.87 49.40
N ARG A 143 -7.01 -28.54 48.15
CA ARG A 143 -8.41 -28.14 47.82
C ARG A 143 -9.15 -28.98 46.77
N GLU A 144 -8.69 -30.19 46.47
CA GLU A 144 -9.45 -31.13 45.63
C GLU A 144 -10.59 -31.88 46.33
N THR A 145 -10.82 -31.72 47.65
CA THR A 145 -11.84 -32.54 48.35
C THR A 145 -13.14 -31.81 48.75
N GLU A 146 -13.37 -30.54 48.39
CA GLU A 146 -14.61 -29.84 48.80
C GLU A 146 -15.57 -29.49 47.64
N VAL A 147 -15.11 -29.49 46.38
CA VAL A 147 -15.96 -29.12 45.24
C VAL A 147 -16.86 -30.29 44.80
N GLU A 148 -16.40 -31.54 44.90
CA GLU A 148 -17.22 -32.72 44.63
C GLU A 148 -18.36 -32.92 45.66
N ALA A 149 -18.24 -32.34 46.86
CA ALA A 149 -19.24 -32.47 47.92
C ALA A 149 -20.42 -31.48 47.81
N ARG A 150 -20.29 -30.40 47.02
CA ARG A 150 -21.34 -29.37 46.88
C ARG A 150 -22.33 -29.61 45.74
N ILE A 151 -22.01 -30.47 44.76
CA ILE A 151 -22.96 -30.80 43.67
C ILE A 151 -23.98 -31.88 44.11
N GLY A 152 -23.73 -32.58 45.22
CA GLY A 152 -24.58 -33.68 45.70
C GLY A 152 -25.74 -33.32 46.64
N LYS A 153 -25.90 -32.07 47.08
CA LYS A 153 -26.97 -31.71 48.05
C LYS A 153 -27.45 -30.27 47.88
N GLY A 154 -28.62 -30.10 47.28
CA GLY A 154 -29.42 -28.90 47.52
C GLY A 154 -30.42 -28.54 46.44
N VAL A 155 -31.52 -29.28 46.30
CA VAL A 155 -32.84 -28.67 46.04
C VAL A 155 -33.91 -29.50 46.74
N THR A 156 -34.28 -29.11 47.97
CA THR A 156 -35.58 -29.41 48.58
C THR A 156 -36.03 -28.16 49.33
N GLU A 157 -37.34 -27.89 49.27
CA GLU A 157 -38.11 -26.78 49.88
C GLU A 157 -38.23 -25.55 48.96
N GLU A 158 -39.30 -25.44 48.16
CA GLU A 158 -40.71 -25.08 48.49
C GLU A 158 -40.97 -23.57 48.26
N SER A 159 -41.66 -23.27 47.17
CA SER A 159 -42.54 -22.09 47.07
C SER A 159 -43.67 -22.43 46.11
N GLU A 160 -44.88 -22.48 46.67
CA GLU A 160 -46.16 -22.66 45.99
C GLU A 160 -46.38 -21.54 44.96
N GLU A 161 -46.70 -21.90 43.72
CA GLU A 161 -47.54 -21.10 42.84
C GLU A 161 -48.27 -22.07 41.89
N GLU A 162 -49.61 -22.03 41.94
CA GLU A 162 -50.50 -22.82 41.11
C GLU A 162 -50.44 -22.33 39.65
N GLU A 163 -50.10 -23.20 38.71
CA GLU A 163 -50.53 -23.05 37.32
C GLU A 163 -50.81 -24.42 36.69
N GLU A 164 -51.87 -24.46 35.89
CA GLU A 164 -52.60 -25.63 35.42
C GLU A 164 -51.73 -26.59 34.61
N GLY A 165 -51.86 -27.89 34.90
CA GLY A 165 -51.14 -28.94 34.20
C GLY A 165 -51.61 -29.11 32.75
N GLU A 166 -50.63 -29.12 31.84
CA GLU A 166 -50.74 -29.78 30.54
C GLU A 166 -49.76 -30.96 30.57
N GLU A 167 -50.29 -32.18 30.60
CA GLU A 167 -49.53 -33.42 30.57
C GLU A 167 -48.86 -33.55 29.19
N VAL A 168 -47.53 -33.41 29.14
CA VAL A 168 -46.73 -33.86 28.00
C VAL A 168 -46.10 -35.18 28.41
N GLU A 169 -46.53 -36.26 27.75
CA GLU A 169 -45.89 -37.57 27.84
C GLU A 169 -44.45 -37.46 27.32
N GLU A 170 -43.46 -37.56 28.21
CA GLU A 170 -42.06 -37.73 27.81
C GLU A 170 -41.86 -39.20 27.41
N GLU A 171 -41.75 -39.46 26.09
CA GLU A 171 -41.16 -40.69 25.58
C GLU A 171 -39.67 -40.72 25.99
N GLU A 172 -39.31 -41.63 26.90
CA GLU A 172 -37.92 -41.97 27.19
C GLU A 172 -37.30 -42.62 25.95
N GLY A 173 -36.56 -41.84 25.16
CA GLY A 173 -35.67 -42.35 24.13
C GLY A 173 -34.40 -42.90 24.78
N GLU A 174 -34.22 -44.22 24.72
CA GLU A 174 -32.94 -44.88 25.02
C GLU A 174 -31.86 -44.35 24.07
N VAL A 175 -30.88 -43.60 24.60
CA VAL A 175 -29.68 -43.26 23.85
C VAL A 175 -28.67 -44.38 24.08
N GLU A 176 -28.46 -45.21 23.07
CA GLU A 176 -27.33 -46.16 23.05
C GLU A 176 -26.02 -45.36 23.06
N GLU A 177 -25.19 -45.59 24.08
CA GLU A 177 -23.82 -45.08 24.13
C GLU A 177 -23.00 -45.74 23.02
N GLU A 178 -22.84 -45.07 21.88
CA GLU A 178 -21.83 -45.47 20.91
C GLU A 178 -20.44 -45.17 21.49
N GLU A 179 -19.64 -46.23 21.69
CA GLU A 179 -18.21 -46.13 22.00
C GLU A 179 -17.52 -45.28 20.91
N ILE A 180 -17.05 -44.09 21.27
CA ILE A 180 -16.20 -43.30 20.39
C ILE A 180 -14.89 -44.06 20.22
N GLN A 181 -14.75 -44.70 19.05
CA GLN A 181 -13.55 -45.43 18.67
C GLN A 181 -12.39 -44.43 18.57
N SER A 182 -11.37 -44.61 19.41
CA SER A 182 -10.12 -43.85 19.32
C SER A 182 -9.45 -44.16 17.98
N VAL A 183 -9.51 -43.20 17.06
CA VAL A 183 -8.79 -43.26 15.78
C VAL A 183 -7.32 -43.00 16.10
N GLU A 184 -6.49 -44.00 15.87
CA GLU A 184 -5.02 -43.87 15.90
C GLU A 184 -4.60 -42.89 14.78
N ILE A 185 -4.18 -41.69 15.17
CA ILE A 185 -3.64 -40.68 14.26
C ILE A 185 -2.18 -41.06 13.97
N GLU A 186 -1.97 -42.01 13.06
CA GLU A 186 -0.63 -42.34 12.54
C GLU A 186 -0.35 -41.66 11.17
N GLU A 187 -1.28 -40.87 10.62
CA GLU A 187 -1.17 -40.32 9.26
C GLU A 187 -0.84 -38.80 9.19
N GLU A 188 -0.72 -38.08 10.30
CA GLU A 188 -0.50 -36.62 10.29
C GLU A 188 0.95 -36.22 9.94
N GLU A 189 1.96 -37.04 10.24
CA GLU A 189 3.36 -36.68 9.94
C GLU A 189 3.67 -36.74 8.44
N GLU A 190 3.15 -37.74 7.70
CA GLU A 190 3.39 -37.89 6.26
C GLU A 190 2.73 -36.78 5.43
N VAL A 191 1.54 -36.31 5.86
CA VAL A 191 0.82 -35.20 5.21
C VAL A 191 1.59 -33.90 5.37
N SER A 192 2.21 -33.67 6.54
CA SER A 192 3.03 -32.49 6.81
C SER A 192 4.32 -32.45 5.97
N GLU A 193 4.98 -33.59 5.76
CA GLU A 193 6.19 -33.67 4.93
C GLU A 193 5.89 -33.51 3.44
N SER A 194 4.77 -34.05 2.97
CA SER A 194 4.32 -33.93 1.58
C SER A 194 3.95 -32.48 1.22
N LEU A 195 3.30 -31.77 2.15
CA LEU A 195 3.02 -30.33 2.03
C LEU A 195 4.30 -29.48 2.05
N ARG A 196 5.25 -29.77 2.96
CA ARG A 196 6.53 -29.05 3.01
C ARG A 196 7.32 -29.19 1.71
N LYS A 197 7.42 -30.40 1.14
CA LYS A 197 8.10 -30.62 -0.14
C LYS A 197 7.45 -29.86 -1.30
N LYS A 198 6.11 -29.76 -1.32
CA LYS A 198 5.41 -28.96 -2.34
C LYS A 198 5.71 -27.47 -2.20
N ILE A 199 5.70 -26.95 -0.96
CA ILE A 199 6.03 -25.55 -0.70
C ILE A 199 7.48 -25.25 -1.06
N GLU A 200 8.43 -26.14 -0.73
CA GLU A 200 9.83 -25.98 -1.10
C GLU A 200 10.03 -25.94 -2.63
N GLN A 201 9.34 -26.80 -3.38
CA GLN A 201 9.39 -26.80 -4.84
C GLN A 201 8.80 -25.52 -5.44
N GLU A 202 7.66 -25.06 -4.92
CA GLU A 202 6.99 -23.84 -5.40
C GLU A 202 7.82 -22.58 -5.11
N VAL A 203 8.46 -22.52 -3.93
CA VAL A 203 9.40 -21.44 -3.57
C VAL A 203 10.65 -21.46 -4.46
N GLU A 204 11.20 -22.64 -4.77
CA GLU A 204 12.36 -22.76 -5.67
C GLU A 204 12.02 -22.30 -7.09
N GLU A 205 10.84 -22.65 -7.61
CA GLU A 205 10.35 -22.19 -8.91
C GLU A 205 10.17 -20.67 -8.95
N GLU A 206 9.60 -20.05 -7.91
CA GLU A 206 9.47 -18.58 -7.84
C GLU A 206 10.82 -17.88 -7.75
N LEU A 207 11.78 -18.43 -6.99
CA LEU A 207 13.13 -17.85 -6.90
C LEU A 207 13.85 -17.85 -8.25
N THR A 208 13.72 -18.91 -9.05
CA THR A 208 14.31 -18.94 -10.40
C THR A 208 13.68 -17.91 -11.35
N GLN A 209 12.38 -17.62 -11.20
CA GLN A 209 11.71 -16.57 -11.96
C GLN A 209 12.17 -15.18 -11.53
N ILE A 210 12.38 -14.97 -10.22
CA ILE A 210 12.90 -13.71 -9.69
C ILE A 210 14.34 -13.47 -10.14
N GLU A 211 15.20 -14.49 -10.16
CA GLU A 211 16.56 -14.39 -10.67
C GLU A 211 16.60 -14.06 -12.18
N GLY A 212 15.75 -14.70 -12.98
CA GLY A 212 15.62 -14.40 -14.41
C GLY A 212 15.16 -12.95 -14.67
N ASN A 213 14.21 -12.44 -13.88
CA ASN A 213 13.73 -11.07 -14.01
C ASN A 213 14.81 -10.04 -13.63
N LYS A 214 15.69 -10.35 -12.68
CA LYS A 214 16.83 -9.48 -12.30
C LYS A 214 17.86 -9.38 -13.41
N GLU A 215 18.15 -10.48 -14.12
CA GLU A 215 19.07 -10.47 -15.26
C GLU A 215 18.52 -9.65 -16.44
N GLU A 216 17.21 -9.72 -16.70
CA GLU A 216 16.56 -8.86 -17.70
C GLU A 216 16.60 -7.38 -17.28
N GLU A 217 16.35 -7.07 -16.01
CA GLU A 217 16.36 -5.70 -15.50
C GLU A 217 17.78 -5.06 -15.55
N GLU A 218 18.83 -5.84 -15.28
CA GLU A 218 20.23 -5.40 -15.40
C GLU A 218 20.63 -5.09 -16.85
N TYR A 219 20.19 -5.91 -17.82
CA TYR A 219 20.42 -5.68 -19.25
C TYR A 219 19.82 -4.35 -19.75
N TYR A 220 18.59 -4.02 -19.36
CA TYR A 220 17.95 -2.75 -19.77
C TYR A 220 18.59 -1.53 -19.12
N GLN A 221 19.13 -1.64 -17.89
CA GLN A 221 19.85 -0.55 -17.23
C GLN A 221 21.16 -0.21 -17.97
N GLU A 222 21.90 -1.21 -18.45
CA GLU A 222 23.12 -0.99 -19.23
C GLU A 222 22.84 -0.26 -20.56
N GLU A 223 21.77 -0.62 -21.28
CA GLU A 223 21.38 0.06 -22.53
C GLU A 223 20.99 1.54 -22.30
N GLU A 224 20.30 1.86 -21.21
CA GLU A 224 19.95 3.25 -20.87
C GLU A 224 21.18 4.10 -20.53
N GLU A 225 22.18 3.52 -19.87
CA GLU A 225 23.45 4.19 -19.58
C GLU A 225 24.23 4.51 -20.86
N GLU A 226 24.33 3.54 -21.79
CA GLU A 226 24.98 3.75 -23.08
C GLU A 226 24.27 4.82 -23.93
N GLU A 227 22.93 4.79 -23.99
CA GLU A 227 22.16 5.84 -24.65
C GLU A 227 22.38 7.22 -24.01
N GLY A 228 22.45 7.25 -22.68
CA GLY A 228 22.77 8.43 -21.89
C GLY A 228 24.14 9.01 -22.26
N GLU A 229 25.15 8.18 -22.39
CA GLU A 229 26.50 8.57 -22.82
C GLU A 229 26.53 9.11 -24.24
N ILE A 230 25.84 8.48 -25.18
CA ILE A 230 25.73 8.93 -26.58
C ILE A 230 25.09 10.33 -26.64
N LYS A 231 24.01 10.56 -25.88
CA LYS A 231 23.34 11.86 -25.78
C LYS A 231 24.25 12.94 -25.16
N ARG A 232 25.01 12.60 -24.10
CA ARG A 232 26.01 13.50 -23.48
C ARG A 232 27.13 13.85 -24.47
N ARG A 233 27.64 12.88 -25.22
CA ARG A 233 28.67 13.08 -26.25
C ARG A 233 28.16 13.95 -27.40
N GLY A 234 26.90 13.77 -27.81
CA GLY A 234 26.22 14.62 -28.78
C GLY A 234 26.09 16.08 -28.32
N ARG A 235 25.66 16.32 -27.08
CA ARG A 235 25.60 17.68 -26.49
C ARG A 235 26.97 18.36 -26.45
N ARG A 236 28.01 17.65 -25.98
CA ARG A 236 29.40 18.17 -25.95
C ARG A 236 29.89 18.56 -27.35
N LYS A 237 29.64 17.74 -28.37
CA LYS A 237 30.00 18.06 -29.76
C LYS A 237 29.28 19.33 -30.26
N LYS A 238 27.99 19.47 -29.95
CA LYS A 238 27.18 20.63 -30.33
C LYS A 238 27.65 21.93 -29.65
N GLU A 239 28.00 21.86 -28.36
CA GLU A 239 28.56 23.00 -27.63
C GLU A 239 29.92 23.44 -28.16
N VAL A 240 30.78 22.49 -28.55
CA VAL A 240 32.08 22.79 -29.16
C VAL A 240 31.88 23.48 -30.51
N ALA A 241 31.01 22.95 -31.37
CA ALA A 241 30.69 23.56 -32.66
C ALA A 241 30.13 24.99 -32.51
N GLU A 242 29.23 25.23 -31.55
CA GLU A 242 28.66 26.56 -31.29
C GLU A 242 29.71 27.55 -30.75
N LYS A 243 30.66 27.07 -29.93
CA LYS A 243 31.80 27.87 -29.46
C LYS A 243 32.74 28.24 -30.60
N GLU A 244 33.03 27.30 -31.50
CA GLU A 244 33.85 27.55 -32.70
C GLU A 244 33.18 28.54 -33.65
N GLU A 245 31.89 28.38 -33.93
CA GLU A 245 31.13 29.30 -34.78
C GLU A 245 31.09 30.72 -34.18
N LYS A 246 30.87 30.83 -32.86
CA LYS A 246 30.95 32.12 -32.14
C LYS A 246 32.36 32.71 -32.21
N ALA A 247 33.41 31.89 -32.13
CA ALA A 247 34.79 32.35 -32.24
C ALA A 247 35.12 32.82 -33.67
N GLU A 248 34.64 32.11 -34.69
CA GLU A 248 34.83 32.47 -36.10
C GLU A 248 34.08 33.75 -36.46
N LYS A 249 32.82 33.87 -36.02
CA LYS A 249 32.03 35.11 -36.15
C LYS A 249 32.74 36.29 -35.47
N LYS A 250 33.35 36.08 -34.30
CA LYS A 250 34.19 37.11 -33.65
C LYS A 250 35.42 37.44 -34.48
N ARG A 251 36.13 36.46 -35.05
CA ARG A 251 37.32 36.66 -35.89
C ARG A 251 37.02 37.48 -37.16
N LYS A 252 35.85 37.29 -37.77
CA LYS A 252 35.40 38.01 -38.97
C LYS A 252 34.89 39.45 -38.72
N ILE A 253 34.83 39.94 -37.48
CA ILE A 253 34.45 41.33 -37.18
C ILE A 253 35.55 42.28 -37.67
N PRO A 254 35.24 43.25 -38.57
CA PRO A 254 36.23 44.22 -39.07
C PRO A 254 36.91 45.02 -37.95
N ALA A 255 38.20 45.29 -38.10
CA ALA A 255 39.03 45.94 -37.08
C ALA A 255 38.47 47.31 -36.63
N GLU A 256 37.81 48.05 -37.52
CA GLU A 256 37.15 49.33 -37.21
C GLU A 256 35.98 49.18 -36.24
N ARG A 257 35.18 48.12 -36.37
CA ARG A 257 34.03 47.85 -35.51
C ARG A 257 34.48 47.47 -34.09
N ARG A 258 35.60 46.74 -33.98
CA ARG A 258 36.26 46.42 -32.70
C ARG A 258 36.85 47.65 -32.00
N LYS A 259 37.37 48.63 -32.76
CA LYS A 259 37.85 49.91 -32.21
C LYS A 259 36.68 50.75 -31.66
N LYS A 260 35.59 50.90 -32.43
CA LYS A 260 34.36 51.59 -31.98
C LYS A 260 33.74 50.95 -30.73
N GLU A 261 33.73 49.62 -30.63
CA GLU A 261 33.20 48.93 -29.44
C GLU A 261 34.10 49.11 -28.19
N LYS A 262 35.43 49.13 -28.38
CA LYS A 262 36.39 49.44 -27.29
C LYS A 262 36.29 50.89 -26.83
N GLU A 263 36.10 51.85 -27.75
CA GLU A 263 35.82 53.25 -27.41
C GLU A 263 34.49 53.40 -26.66
N ALA A 264 33.43 52.72 -27.12
CA ALA A 264 32.13 52.72 -26.45
C ALA A 264 32.16 52.10 -25.05
N ARG A 265 33.03 51.10 -24.81
CA ARG A 265 33.25 50.54 -23.46
C ARG A 265 34.07 51.47 -22.57
N ARG A 266 34.96 52.28 -23.14
CA ARG A 266 35.73 53.31 -22.42
C ARG A 266 34.89 54.56 -22.09
N SER A 267 33.89 54.88 -22.91
CA SER A 267 32.99 56.03 -22.71
C SER A 267 31.76 55.73 -21.83
N LYS A 268 31.50 54.46 -21.49
CA LYS A 268 30.45 54.11 -20.51
C LYS A 268 30.86 54.60 -19.10
N PRO A 269 30.05 55.45 -18.44
CA PRO A 269 30.36 55.90 -17.09
C PRO A 269 30.38 54.69 -16.15
N LYS A 270 31.46 54.55 -15.37
CA LYS A 270 31.52 53.60 -14.26
C LYS A 270 30.44 54.04 -13.27
N LYS A 271 29.27 53.38 -13.27
CA LYS A 271 28.33 53.43 -12.14
C LYS A 271 29.01 52.73 -10.95
N ARG A 272 29.96 53.40 -10.32
CA ARG A 272 30.62 52.98 -9.09
C ARG A 272 29.75 53.42 -7.92
N ALA A 273 29.15 52.44 -7.27
CA ALA A 273 29.00 52.36 -5.81
C ALA A 273 28.53 53.62 -5.06
N ASP A 274 27.23 53.89 -5.06
CA ASP A 274 26.57 54.71 -4.03
C ASP A 274 25.42 53.91 -3.37
N ILE A 275 25.75 52.74 -2.83
CA ILE A 275 24.88 51.98 -1.91
C ILE A 275 25.64 51.72 -0.60
N LYS A 276 26.15 52.79 0.03
CA LYS A 276 26.58 52.77 1.44
C LYS A 276 26.37 54.15 2.05
N LYS A 277 25.11 54.61 2.19
CA LYS A 277 24.77 55.79 3.03
C LYS A 277 23.30 55.92 3.47
N LYS A 278 22.49 54.84 3.42
CA LYS A 278 21.13 54.83 3.99
C LYS A 278 20.92 53.64 4.92
N ARG A 279 21.72 53.55 5.98
CA ARG A 279 21.43 52.82 7.22
C ARG A 279 22.23 53.49 8.34
N LYS A 280 21.69 54.59 8.85
CA LYS A 280 21.95 55.10 10.20
C LYS A 280 20.61 55.10 10.90
#